data_AF-A0A7V3NC71-F1
#
_entry.id   AF-A0A7V3NC71-F1
#
_cell.length_a   1.000
_cell.length_b   1.000
_cell.length_c   1.000
_cell.angle_alpha   90.00
_cell.angle_beta   90.00
_cell.angle_gamma   90.00
#
_symmetry.space_group_name_H-M   'P 1'
#
loop_
_entity.id
_entity.type
_entity.pdbx_description
1 polymer ?
#
loop_
_entity_poly.entity_id
_entity_poly.type
_entity_poly.pdbx_seq_one_letter_code
_entity_poly.pdbx_strand_id
1 'polypeptide(L)' 'MTLSTASSWAYIQGRLRELGVSHYHLGPWGQEGGAYRFWCKVPMGEERLVARYFEAIDRDSAEAVNRVLAQIEAWRAGH' A
#
# COMPACT_ATOMS: atom_id res chain seq x y z
N MET A 1 -15.20 -19.94 12.86
CA MET A 1 -14.42 -19.83 11.61
C MET A 1 -13.75 -18.47 11.60
N THR A 2 -12.52 -18.36 12.10
CA THR A 2 -11.73 -17.12 12.07
C THR A 2 -10.69 -17.25 10.96
N LEU A 3 -11.05 -16.84 9.74
CA LEU A 3 -10.07 -16.62 8.68
C LEU A 3 -9.42 -15.25 8.93
N SER A 4 -8.51 -15.19 9.89
CA SER A 4 -7.56 -14.08 9.99
C SER A 4 -6.41 -14.41 9.03
N THR A 5 -6.69 -14.32 7.73
CA THR A 5 -5.66 -14.49 6.71
C THR A 5 -4.80 -13.24 6.76
N ALA A 6 -3.63 -13.32 7.40
CA ALA A 6 -2.55 -12.40 7.09
C ALA A 6 -2.42 -12.39 5.57
N SER A 7 -2.79 -11.27 4.93
CA SER A 7 -2.76 -11.13 3.47
C SER A 7 -1.40 -11.59 2.99
N SER A 8 -1.34 -12.71 2.27
CA SER A 8 -0.07 -13.22 1.79
C SER A 8 0.58 -12.16 0.91
N TRP A 9 1.90 -12.06 0.96
CA TRP A 9 2.62 -11.07 0.16
C TRP A 9 2.26 -11.17 -1.34
N ALA A 10 2.07 -12.40 -1.84
CA ALA A 10 1.62 -12.63 -3.22
C ALA A 10 0.24 -12.01 -3.52
N TYR A 11 -0.71 -12.10 -2.59
CA TYR A 11 -2.02 -11.45 -2.73
C TYR A 11 -1.89 -9.92 -2.79
N ILE A 12 -1.09 -9.35 -1.89
CA ILE A 12 -0.80 -7.91 -1.83
C ILE A 12 -0.19 -7.44 -3.15
N GLN A 13 0.82 -8.14 -3.66
CA GLN A 13 1.45 -7.80 -4.95
C GLN A 13 0.46 -7.87 -6.12
N GLY A 14 -0.45 -8.84 -6.10
CA GLY A 14 -1.56 -8.92 -7.06
C GLY A 14 -2.43 -7.67 -7.02
N ARG A 15 -2.92 -7.29 -5.84
CA ARG A 15 -3.75 -6.09 -5.65
C ARG A 15 -3.04 -4.81 -6.06
N LEU A 16 -1.78 -4.63 -5.67
CA LEU A 16 -0.98 -3.45 -6.04
C LEU A 16 -0.85 -3.32 -7.58
N ARG A 17 -0.64 -4.45 -8.28
CA ARG A 17 -0.58 -4.47 -9.74
C ARG A 17 -1.93 -4.12 -10.38
N GLU A 18 -3.04 -4.65 -9.87
CA GLU A 18 -4.38 -4.30 -10.34
C GLU A 18 -4.70 -2.81 -10.13
N LEU A 19 -4.20 -2.24 -9.04
CA LEU A 19 -4.30 -0.82 -8.73
C LEU A 19 -3.29 0.06 -9.49
N GLY A 20 -2.53 -0.50 -10.44
CA GLY A 20 -1.58 0.24 -11.26
C GLY A 20 -0.38 0.80 -10.51
N VAL A 21 -0.12 0.33 -9.28
CA VAL A 21 1.06 0.71 -8.51
C VAL A 21 2.29 0.13 -9.20
N SER A 22 3.16 0.99 -9.69
CA SER A 22 4.42 0.57 -10.31
C SER A 22 5.59 0.55 -9.34
N HIS A 23 5.59 1.44 -8.35
CA HIS A 23 6.67 1.61 -7.37
C HIS A 23 6.11 1.58 -5.95
N TYR A 24 6.61 0.67 -5.11
CA TYR A 24 6.28 0.58 -3.69
C TYR A 24 7.50 0.15 -2.87
N HIS A 25 7.46 0.42 -1.56
CA HIS A 25 8.46 -0.04 -0.61
C HIS A 25 7.80 -0.34 0.74
N LEU A 26 8.15 -1.49 1.31
CA LEU A 26 7.84 -1.88 2.68
C LEU A 26 9.15 -2.04 3.43
N GLY A 27 9.31 -1.37 4.57
CA GLY A 27 10.50 -1.55 5.38
C GLY A 27 10.33 -1.03 6.81
N PRO A 28 11.32 -1.30 7.68
CA PRO A 28 11.33 -0.79 9.04
C PRO A 28 11.34 0.75 9.03
N TRP A 29 10.73 1.33 10.06
CA TRP A 29 10.58 2.77 10.22
C TRP A 29 10.89 3.22 11.64
N GLY A 30 11.59 4.35 11.74
CA GLY A 30 12.08 4.90 13.01
C GLY A 30 13.39 4.26 13.46
N GLN A 31 14.00 4.87 14.48
CA GLN A 31 15.33 4.50 14.99
C GLN A 31 15.30 3.21 15.84
N GLU A 32 14.16 2.86 16.43
CA GLU A 32 14.04 1.72 17.37
C GLU A 32 13.40 0.46 16.77
N GLY A 33 13.14 0.43 15.45
CA GLY A 33 12.68 -0.78 14.75
C GLY A 33 11.27 -1.29 15.13
N GLY A 34 10.47 -0.49 15.83
CA GLY A 34 9.14 -0.89 16.32
C GLY A 34 7.97 -0.65 15.36
N ALA A 35 8.24 -0.17 14.15
CA ALA A 35 7.22 0.10 13.14
C ALA A 35 7.72 -0.21 11.73
N TYR A 36 6.77 -0.33 10.83
CA TYR A 36 6.95 -0.51 9.40
C TYR A 36 6.31 0.67 8.67
N ARG A 37 6.99 1.14 7.63
CA ARG A 37 6.45 2.12 6.69
C ARG A 37 6.23 1.42 5.36
N PHE A 38 4.99 1.51 4.89
CA PHE A 38 4.64 1.17 3.52
C PHE A 38 4.31 2.44 2.75
N TRP A 39 4.88 2.58 1.56
CA TRP A 39 4.51 3.66 0.65
C TRP A 39 4.51 3.19 -0.79
N CYS A 40 3.72 3.88 -1.62
CA CYS A 40 3.69 3.63 -3.06
C CYS A 40 3.31 4.86 -3.87
N LYS A 41 3.49 4.77 -5.19
CA LYS A 41 3.04 5.77 -6.17
C LYS A 41 2.07 5.13 -7.16
N VAL A 42 0.90 5.76 -7.33
CA VAL A 42 -0.09 5.37 -8.35
C VAL A 42 -0.09 6.43 -9.46
N PRO A 43 0.26 6.07 -10.71
CA PRO A 43 0.18 6.98 -11.84
C PRO A 43 -1.25 7.51 -12.06
N MET A 44 -1.35 8.76 -12.50
CA MET A 44 -2.58 9.48 -12.83
C MET A 44 -2.53 9.97 -14.27
N GLY A 45 -3.69 9.92 -14.94
CA GLY A 45 -3.84 10.35 -16.33
C GLY A 45 -3.23 9.37 -17.35
N GLU A 46 -3.63 9.50 -18.62
CA GLU A 46 -3.13 8.66 -19.71
C GLU A 46 -1.62 8.83 -19.94
N GLU A 47 -1.11 10.05 -19.73
CA GLU A 47 0.31 10.38 -19.93
C GLU A 47 1.21 9.88 -18.79
N ARG A 48 0.65 9.43 -17.66
CA ARG A 48 1.38 8.92 -16.46
C ARG A 48 2.48 9.85 -15.92
N LEU A 49 2.45 11.14 -16.28
CA LEU A 49 3.43 12.16 -15.87
C LEU A 49 3.21 12.62 -14.43
N VAL A 50 2.01 12.40 -13.90
CA VAL A 50 1.65 12.72 -12.52
C VAL A 50 1.40 11.40 -11.79
N ALA A 51 1.85 11.30 -10.54
CA ALA A 51 1.55 10.15 -9.69
C ALA A 51 1.11 10.63 -8.31
N ARG A 52 0.10 9.97 -7.76
CA ARG A 52 -0.31 10.17 -6.37
C ARG A 52 0.50 9.29 -5.45
N TYR A 53 1.05 9.91 -4.42
CA TYR A 53 1.78 9.24 -3.37
C TYR A 53 0.84 8.81 -2.24
N PHE A 54 1.04 7.60 -1.74
CA PHE A 54 0.32 7.04 -0.61
C PHE A 54 1.30 6.44 0.41
N GLU A 55 0.96 6.56 1.68
CA GLU A 55 1.80 6.10 2.78
C GLU A 55 0.99 5.74 4.02
N ALA A 56 1.47 4.72 4.73
CA ALA A 56 1.08 4.47 6.11
C ALA A 56 2.26 3.90 6.91
N ILE A 57 2.23 4.19 8.21
CA ILE A 57 3.14 3.63 9.20
C ILE A 57 2.29 2.86 10.21
N ASP A 58 2.69 1.63 10.53
CA ASP A 58 2.06 0.84 11.59
C ASP A 58 3.09 -0.07 12.26
N ARG A 59 2.78 -0.55 13.47
CA ARG A 59 3.60 -1.55 14.18
C ARG A 59 3.53 -2.92 13.51
N ASP A 60 2.43 -3.19 12.81
CA ASP A 60 2.27 -4.38 11.99
C ASP A 60 2.47 -4.04 10.50
N SER A 61 3.38 -4.76 9.84
CA SER A 61 3.70 -4.55 8.43
C SER A 61 2.51 -4.77 7.49
N ALA A 62 1.63 -5.73 7.79
CA ALA A 62 0.43 -5.99 7.01
C ALA A 62 -0.59 -4.88 7.19
N GLU A 63 -0.72 -4.32 8.40
CA GLU A 63 -1.61 -3.18 8.64
C GLU A 63 -1.14 -1.92 7.93
N ALA A 64 0.17 -1.67 7.87
CA ALA A 64 0.73 -0.57 7.07
C ALA A 64 0.35 -0.72 5.57
N VAL A 65 0.43 -1.94 5.02
CA VAL A 65 0.01 -2.21 3.64
C VAL A 65 -1.50 -2.03 3.47
N ASN A 66 -2.31 -2.66 4.33
CA ASN A 66 -3.77 -2.63 4.25
C ASN A 66 -4.31 -1.19 4.29
N ARG A 67 -3.73 -0.32 5.13
CA ARG A 67 -4.10 1.09 5.17
C ARG A 67 -3.83 1.82 3.87
N VAL A 68 -2.70 1.58 3.23
CA VAL A 68 -2.41 2.19 1.92
C VAL A 68 -3.34 1.65 0.84
N LEU A 69 -3.63 0.35 0.83
CA LEU A 69 -4.62 -0.22 -0.10
C LEU A 69 -5.98 0.46 0.06
N ALA A 70 -6.46 0.62 1.30
CA ALA A 70 -7.71 1.31 1.59
C ALA A 70 -7.67 2.80 1.16
N GLN A 71 -6.55 3.50 1.33
CA GLN A 71 -6.39 4.88 0.84
C GLN A 71 -6.49 4.96 -0.70
N ILE A 72 -5.89 4.01 -1.43
CA ILE A 72 -5.94 3.96 -2.89
C ILE A 72 -7.35 3.65 -3.37
N GLU A 73 -8.02 2.67 -2.75
CA GLU A 73 -9.38 2.27 -3.10
C GLU A 73 -10.37 3.41 -2.84
N ALA A 74 -10.29 4.08 -1.69
CA ALA A 74 -11.12 5.25 -1.39
C ALA A 74 -10.87 6.40 -2.37
N TRP A 75 -9.60 6.64 -2.73
CA TRP A 75 -9.26 7.66 -3.72
C TRP A 75 -9.84 7.32 -5.11
N ARG A 76 -9.75 6.06 -5.55
CA ARG A 76 -10.32 5.62 -6.83
C ARG A 76 -11.85 5.63 -6.85
N ALA A 77 -12.51 5.38 -5.72
CA ALA A 77 -13.97 5.43 -5.64
C ALA A 77 -14.52 6.87 -5.71
N GLY A 78 -13.71 7.87 -5.35
CA GLY A 78 -14.08 9.29 -5.41
C GLY A 78 -13.67 10.03 -6.70
N HIS A 79 -13.11 9.33 -7.69
CA HIS A 79 -12.61 9.89 -8.95
C HIS A 79 -13.21 9.20 -10.17
#